data_AF-A0A972RYJ2-F1
#
_entry.id   AF-A0A972RYJ2-F1
#
_cell.length_a   1.000
_cell.length_b   1.000
_cell.length_c   1.000
_cell.angle_alpha   90.00
_cell.angle_beta   90.00
_cell.angle_gamma   90.00
#
_symmetry.space_group_name_H-M   'P 1'
#
loop_
_entity.id
_entity.type
_entity.pdbx_description
1 polymer ?
#
loop_
_entity_poly.entity_id
_entity_poly.type
_entity_poly.pdbx_seq_one_letter_code
_entity_poly.pdbx_strand_id
1 'polypeptide(L)'
;MRSSSRYAPKIEKEIYFSSNAIASRSFLYAFIYTDKEKYKTVGINVLESILKTAWTDKGIKYAPRINKFFLHTQVYTLEALLTAYQITRKEKYLKKAIELVDTLKNEYYSSKTGIFTDHQDIGLSFDHISFMDDIVNLNYRVAKSLYKIYLFTGKESFKELADKTIKRLPSKGNLSVALEYYLYLKPPLAVHYIGNFFKETKETFKIFPFWVFSHFMSIKDKERIESLGYKPEKGFYICNTQMCFFKTKKKEKIKNKVFEIFESYKEITK
;
A
#
# COMPACT_ATOMS: atom_id res chain seq x y z
N MET A 1 42.32 14.23 31.66
CA MET A 1 42.38 13.82 30.23
C MET A 1 40.96 13.55 29.75
N ARG A 2 40.46 14.32 28.76
CA ARG A 2 39.12 14.13 28.17
C ARG A 2 39.22 13.05 27.07
N SER A 3 38.71 11.84 27.31
CA SER A 3 38.43 10.88 26.25
C SER A 3 36.97 10.97 25.83
N SER A 4 36.69 11.77 24.80
CA SER A 4 35.42 11.70 24.07
C SER A 4 35.67 11.92 22.59
N SER A 5 36.30 10.94 21.93
CA SER A 5 36.17 10.83 20.48
C SER A 5 34.70 10.50 20.19
N ARG A 6 33.89 11.53 19.95
CA ARG A 6 32.54 11.35 19.43
C ARG A 6 32.69 10.74 18.05
N TYR A 7 32.48 9.44 17.94
CA TYR A 7 32.30 8.76 16.65
C TYR A 7 31.00 9.29 16.06
N ALA A 8 31.06 10.40 15.33
CA ALA A 8 29.93 10.89 14.58
C ALA A 8 29.65 9.88 13.45
N PRO A 9 28.43 9.33 13.35
CA PRO A 9 28.13 8.38 12.29
C PRO A 9 28.38 9.05 10.94
N LYS A 10 29.07 8.35 10.04
CA LYS A 10 29.32 8.81 8.67
C LYS A 10 27.96 9.01 8.01
N ILE A 11 27.66 10.25 7.63
CA ILE A 11 26.43 10.57 6.89
C ILE A 11 26.59 9.97 5.49
N GLU A 12 25.75 8.97 5.19
CA GLU A 12 25.61 8.42 3.84
C GLU A 12 25.18 9.56 2.90
N LYS A 13 25.93 9.77 1.84
CA LYS A 13 25.65 10.85 0.87
C LYS A 13 24.83 10.36 -0.31
N GLU A 14 24.75 9.04 -0.50
CA GLU A 14 24.04 8.45 -1.61
C GLU A 14 22.53 8.50 -1.40
N ILE A 15 21.79 8.83 -2.46
CA ILE A 15 20.34 8.92 -2.45
C ILE A 15 19.77 7.61 -3.00
N TYR A 16 19.07 6.86 -2.16
CA TYR A 16 18.33 5.67 -2.56
C TYR A 16 16.83 5.96 -2.58
N PHE A 17 16.21 5.79 -3.75
CA PHE A 17 14.80 6.12 -3.92
C PHE A 17 13.87 5.18 -3.14
N SER A 18 14.28 3.94 -2.90
CA SER A 18 13.58 2.99 -2.02
C SER A 18 13.49 3.49 -0.58
N SER A 19 14.62 3.91 0.00
CA SER A 19 14.69 4.50 1.35
C SER A 19 13.86 5.79 1.43
N ASN A 20 13.90 6.63 0.39
CA ASN A 20 13.10 7.84 0.34
C ASN A 20 11.59 7.54 0.24
N ALA A 21 11.19 6.49 -0.49
CA ALA A 21 9.79 6.08 -0.56
C ALA A 21 9.28 5.60 0.81
N ILE A 22 10.07 4.79 1.53
CA ILE A 22 9.79 4.41 2.92
C ILE A 22 9.70 5.65 3.82
N ALA A 23 10.66 6.57 3.72
CA ALA A 23 10.67 7.80 4.51
C ALA A 23 9.43 8.66 4.25
N SER A 24 9.05 8.84 2.98
CA SER A 24 7.84 9.54 2.57
C SER A 24 6.60 8.95 3.25
N ARG A 25 6.42 7.63 3.11
CA ARG A 25 5.31 6.90 3.72
C ARG A 25 5.31 7.03 5.25
N SER A 26 6.47 6.95 5.89
CA SER A 26 6.61 7.09 7.34
C SER A 26 6.24 8.49 7.84
N PHE A 27 6.68 9.55 7.15
CA PHE A 27 6.28 10.92 7.48
C PHE A 27 4.77 11.15 7.31
N LEU A 28 4.19 10.55 6.27
CA LEU A 28 2.75 10.57 6.05
C LEU A 28 1.97 9.88 7.19
N TYR A 29 2.45 8.74 7.70
CA TYR A 29 1.88 8.16 8.93
C TYR A 29 2.12 9.04 10.16
N ALA A 30 3.31 9.62 10.31
CA ALA A 30 3.59 10.52 11.43
C ALA A 30 2.59 11.69 11.46
N PHE A 31 2.21 12.23 10.30
CA PHE A 31 1.13 13.21 10.20
C PHE A 31 -0.22 12.69 10.73
N ILE A 32 -0.61 11.47 10.35
CA ILE A 32 -1.85 10.85 10.81
C ILE A 32 -1.91 10.73 12.35
N TYR A 33 -0.79 10.39 12.98
CA TYR A 33 -0.74 10.15 14.43
C TYR A 33 -0.47 11.39 15.27
N THR A 34 0.18 12.41 14.71
CA THR A 34 0.61 13.60 15.47
C THR A 34 -0.13 14.86 15.09
N ASP A 35 -0.89 14.85 13.99
CA ASP A 35 -1.56 16.01 13.41
C ASP A 35 -0.63 17.17 13.00
N LYS A 36 0.70 16.96 13.00
CA LYS A 36 1.67 17.98 12.64
C LYS A 36 1.82 18.06 11.12
N GLU A 37 1.25 19.09 10.50
CA GLU A 37 1.25 19.30 9.04
C GLU A 37 2.66 19.26 8.43
N LYS A 38 3.70 19.68 9.18
CA LYS A 38 5.10 19.58 8.73
C LYS A 38 5.49 18.19 8.23
N TYR A 39 4.98 17.11 8.86
CA TYR A 39 5.30 15.75 8.44
C TYR A 39 4.60 15.38 7.13
N LYS A 40 3.36 15.85 6.93
CA LYS A 40 2.68 15.69 5.65
C LYS A 40 3.43 16.42 4.55
N THR A 41 3.85 17.67 4.79
CA THR A 41 4.64 18.45 3.82
C THR A 41 5.94 17.74 3.45
N VAL A 42 6.71 17.27 4.43
CA VAL A 42 7.95 16.52 4.17
C VAL A 42 7.66 15.24 3.38
N GLY A 43 6.70 14.43 3.81
CA GLY A 43 6.36 13.17 3.14
C GLY A 43 5.95 13.37 1.69
N ILE A 44 5.13 14.38 1.40
CA ILE A 44 4.72 14.73 0.04
C ILE A 44 5.90 15.25 -0.77
N ASN A 45 6.71 16.16 -0.23
CA ASN A 45 7.86 16.71 -0.97
C ASN A 45 8.88 15.63 -1.36
N VAL A 46 9.13 14.66 -0.47
CA VAL A 46 9.99 13.51 -0.78
C VAL A 46 9.40 12.68 -1.92
N LEU A 47 8.10 12.36 -1.87
CA LEU A 47 7.44 11.59 -2.92
C LEU A 47 7.48 12.32 -4.28
N GLU A 48 7.13 13.61 -4.29
CA GLU A 48 7.19 14.42 -5.52
C GLU A 48 8.61 14.49 -6.09
N SER A 49 9.64 14.54 -5.24
CA SER A 49 11.03 14.47 -5.68
C SER A 49 11.35 13.14 -6.37
N ILE A 50 10.90 12.01 -5.80
CA ILE A 50 11.03 10.69 -6.43
C ILE A 50 10.34 10.69 -7.80
N LEU A 51 9.08 11.14 -7.87
CA LEU A 51 8.32 11.15 -9.13
C LEU A 51 8.95 12.06 -10.18
N LYS A 52 9.55 13.18 -9.79
CA LYS A 52 10.22 14.11 -10.71
C LYS A 52 11.56 13.60 -11.23
N THR A 53 12.32 12.90 -10.40
CA THR A 53 13.74 12.60 -10.68
C THR A 53 14.01 11.15 -11.07
N ALA A 54 13.17 10.22 -10.62
CA ALA A 54 13.40 8.78 -10.74
C ALA A 54 12.39 8.07 -11.64
N TRP A 55 11.24 8.67 -11.92
CA TRP A 55 10.18 8.07 -12.73
C TRP A 55 10.58 7.95 -14.20
N THR A 56 10.39 6.77 -14.77
CA THR A 56 10.61 6.44 -16.18
C THR A 56 9.50 5.50 -16.68
N ASP A 57 9.54 5.14 -17.96
CA ASP A 57 8.71 4.09 -18.56
C ASP A 57 8.95 2.70 -17.91
N LYS A 58 10.18 2.42 -17.48
CA LYS A 58 10.59 1.16 -16.79
C LYS A 58 10.35 1.19 -15.28
N GLY A 59 9.76 2.26 -14.76
CA GLY A 59 9.48 2.48 -13.34
C GLY A 59 10.46 3.44 -12.69
N ILE A 60 10.70 3.25 -11.40
CA ILE A 60 11.53 4.10 -10.54
C ILE A 60 12.97 3.63 -10.56
N LYS A 61 13.91 4.51 -10.94
CA LYS A 61 15.35 4.24 -10.81
C LYS A 61 15.72 3.91 -9.36
N TYR A 62 16.77 3.13 -9.14
CA TYR A 62 17.27 2.81 -7.80
C TYR A 62 17.89 4.03 -7.10
N ALA A 63 18.72 4.78 -7.83
CA ALA A 63 19.40 5.99 -7.34
C ALA A 63 19.62 6.97 -8.52
N PRO A 64 19.88 8.27 -8.27
CA PRO A 64 19.97 9.29 -9.33
C PRO A 64 20.95 8.95 -10.46
N ARG A 65 22.08 8.33 -10.13
CA ARG A 65 23.16 7.96 -11.09
C ARG A 65 23.17 6.48 -11.43
N ILE A 66 22.24 5.69 -10.90
CA ILE A 66 22.20 4.23 -11.11
C ILE A 66 20.95 3.88 -11.93
N ASN A 67 21.16 3.54 -13.20
CA ASN A 67 20.09 3.12 -14.11
C ASN A 67 19.72 1.64 -13.92
N LYS A 68 19.45 1.25 -12.67
CA LYS A 68 18.92 -0.07 -12.28
C LYS A 68 17.52 0.10 -11.71
N PHE A 69 16.69 -0.92 -11.92
CA PHE A 69 15.30 -0.91 -11.53
C PHE A 69 14.99 -2.16 -10.72
N PHE A 70 14.92 -2.00 -9.40
CA PHE A 70 14.64 -3.09 -8.48
C PHE A 70 13.19 -3.04 -8.03
N LEU A 71 12.60 -4.22 -7.87
CA LEU A 71 11.23 -4.45 -7.43
C LEU A 71 10.97 -3.75 -6.10
N HIS A 72 11.89 -3.85 -5.13
CA HIS A 72 11.71 -3.22 -3.82
C HIS A 72 11.50 -1.69 -3.93
N THR A 73 12.23 -1.00 -4.82
CA THR A 73 12.04 0.44 -5.08
C THR A 73 10.65 0.74 -5.63
N GLN A 74 10.17 -0.10 -6.54
CA GLN A 74 8.83 0.03 -7.11
C GLN A 74 7.76 -0.17 -6.04
N VAL A 75 7.85 -1.27 -5.29
CA VAL A 75 6.88 -1.64 -4.25
C VAL A 75 6.78 -0.57 -3.18
N TYR A 76 7.90 -0.06 -2.67
CA TYR A 76 7.87 0.99 -1.66
C TYR A 76 7.32 2.31 -2.20
N THR A 77 7.59 2.63 -3.47
CA THR A 77 7.01 3.81 -4.11
C THR A 77 5.50 3.65 -4.34
N LEU A 78 5.04 2.46 -4.72
CA LEU A 78 3.62 2.12 -4.84
C LEU A 78 2.89 2.32 -3.49
N GLU A 79 3.46 1.80 -2.40
CA GLU A 79 2.88 1.96 -1.07
C GLU A 79 2.85 3.45 -0.63
N ALA A 80 3.89 4.24 -0.97
CA ALA A 80 3.94 5.67 -0.69
C ALA A 80 2.89 6.45 -1.50
N LEU A 81 2.72 6.14 -2.79
CA LEU A 81 1.68 6.72 -3.66
C LEU A 81 0.28 6.46 -3.09
N LEU A 82 -0.03 5.21 -2.75
CA LEU A 82 -1.33 4.86 -2.17
C LEU A 82 -1.55 5.53 -0.81
N THR A 83 -0.52 5.64 0.02
CA THR A 83 -0.61 6.35 1.31
C THR A 83 -0.85 7.85 1.09
N ALA A 84 -0.13 8.47 0.14
CA ALA A 84 -0.32 9.87 -0.24
C ALA A 84 -1.73 10.11 -0.80
N TYR A 85 -2.26 9.18 -1.60
CA TYR A 85 -3.63 9.24 -2.09
C TYR A 85 -4.63 9.27 -0.93
N GLN A 86 -4.55 8.32 0.00
CA GLN A 86 -5.52 8.24 1.10
C GLN A 86 -5.48 9.49 2.01
N ILE A 87 -4.30 10.09 2.22
CA ILE A 87 -4.12 11.25 3.10
C ILE A 87 -4.50 12.57 2.41
N THR A 88 -4.10 12.75 1.15
CA THR A 88 -4.27 14.03 0.44
C THR A 88 -5.53 14.07 -0.41
N ARG A 89 -6.10 12.91 -0.74
CA ARG A 89 -7.22 12.73 -1.67
C ARG A 89 -6.94 13.25 -3.08
N LYS A 90 -5.67 13.45 -3.42
CA LYS A 90 -5.28 13.91 -4.75
C LYS A 90 -5.22 12.71 -5.69
N GLU A 91 -6.16 12.66 -6.64
CA GLU A 91 -6.28 11.58 -7.63
C GLU A 91 -5.00 11.31 -8.42
N LYS A 92 -4.13 12.31 -8.60
CA LYS A 92 -2.82 12.12 -9.27
C LYS A 92 -2.00 10.97 -8.66
N TYR A 93 -2.09 10.74 -7.34
CA TYR A 93 -1.33 9.68 -6.69
C TYR A 93 -1.93 8.30 -6.95
N LEU A 94 -3.26 8.18 -7.01
CA LEU A 94 -3.91 6.93 -7.39
C LEU A 94 -3.65 6.59 -8.85
N LYS A 95 -3.72 7.59 -9.75
CA LYS A 95 -3.36 7.42 -11.16
C LYS A 95 -1.92 6.93 -11.32
N LYS A 96 -0.96 7.58 -10.65
CA LYS A 96 0.43 7.14 -10.63
C LYS A 96 0.62 5.75 -10.01
N ALA A 97 -0.14 5.40 -8.97
CA ALA A 97 -0.09 4.05 -8.41
C ALA A 97 -0.54 2.99 -9.44
N ILE A 98 -1.59 3.28 -10.21
CA ILE A 98 -2.08 2.41 -11.27
C ILE A 98 -1.05 2.30 -12.41
N GLU A 99 -0.49 3.42 -12.87
CA GLU A 99 0.58 3.43 -13.88
C GLU A 99 1.79 2.57 -13.43
N LEU A 100 2.19 2.67 -12.16
CA LEU A 100 3.28 1.86 -11.62
C LEU A 100 2.92 0.37 -11.53
N VAL A 101 1.66 0.03 -11.26
CA VAL A 101 1.19 -1.37 -11.31
C VAL A 101 1.24 -1.90 -12.73
N ASP A 102 0.88 -1.09 -13.73
CA ASP A 102 0.98 -1.49 -15.13
C ASP A 102 2.45 -1.75 -15.51
N THR A 103 3.38 -0.89 -15.09
CA THR A 103 4.83 -1.15 -15.21
C THR A 103 5.24 -2.43 -14.48
N LEU A 104 4.81 -2.64 -13.23
CA LEU A 104 5.11 -3.88 -12.49
C LEU A 104 4.63 -5.13 -13.23
N LYS A 105 3.43 -5.07 -13.80
CA LYS A 105 2.85 -6.19 -14.56
C LYS A 105 3.65 -6.46 -15.84
N ASN A 106 4.12 -5.43 -16.53
CA ASN A 106 4.82 -5.60 -17.81
C ASN A 106 6.28 -6.01 -17.62
N GLU A 107 6.96 -5.44 -16.62
CA GLU A 107 8.42 -5.48 -16.48
C GLU A 107 8.91 -6.44 -15.38
N TYR A 108 8.05 -6.79 -14.40
CA TYR A 108 8.47 -7.53 -13.20
C TYR A 108 7.67 -8.81 -12.97
N TYR A 109 6.49 -8.95 -13.59
CA TYR A 109 5.65 -10.12 -13.39
C TYR A 109 6.13 -11.32 -14.24
N SER A 110 6.58 -12.38 -13.57
CA SER A 110 6.98 -13.61 -14.25
C SER A 110 5.78 -14.51 -14.49
N SER A 111 5.44 -14.74 -15.76
CA SER A 111 4.37 -15.68 -16.13
C SER A 111 4.70 -17.13 -15.74
N LYS A 112 5.99 -17.48 -15.66
CA LYS A 112 6.49 -18.82 -15.28
C LYS A 112 6.25 -19.12 -13.80
N THR A 113 6.62 -18.20 -12.91
CA THR A 113 6.49 -18.39 -11.45
C THR A 113 5.15 -17.87 -10.92
N GLY A 114 4.51 -16.95 -11.65
CA GLY A 114 3.24 -16.33 -11.27
C GLY A 114 3.38 -15.23 -10.21
N ILE A 115 4.60 -14.77 -9.94
CA ILE A 115 4.95 -13.74 -8.95
C ILE A 115 5.81 -12.64 -9.58
N PHE A 116 5.97 -11.53 -8.88
CA PHE A 116 6.86 -10.43 -9.26
C PHE A 116 8.30 -10.71 -8.83
N THR A 117 9.25 -10.43 -9.73
CA THR A 117 10.71 -10.54 -9.53
C THR A 117 11.39 -9.27 -10.01
N ASP A 118 12.69 -9.09 -9.74
CA ASP A 118 13.44 -7.96 -10.31
C ASP A 118 13.47 -8.02 -11.85
N HIS A 119 13.51 -6.85 -12.50
CA HIS A 119 13.49 -6.68 -13.97
C HIS A 119 14.73 -7.27 -14.68
N GLN A 120 15.85 -7.43 -13.96
CA GLN A 120 17.02 -8.16 -14.45
C GLN A 120 17.31 -9.29 -13.48
N ASP A 121 17.38 -10.52 -14.01
CA ASP A 121 17.73 -11.71 -13.24
C ASP A 121 19.15 -11.54 -12.69
N ILE A 122 19.25 -11.31 -11.38
CA ILE A 122 20.51 -11.32 -10.63
C ILE A 122 20.96 -12.75 -10.28
N GLY A 123 20.29 -13.76 -10.84
CA GLY A 123 20.39 -15.14 -10.44
C GLY A 123 19.48 -15.37 -9.24
N LEU A 124 18.29 -15.91 -9.49
CA LEU A 124 17.43 -16.50 -8.46
C LEU A 124 18.19 -17.67 -7.78
N SER A 125 19.02 -17.37 -6.79
CA SER A 125 19.50 -18.38 -5.86
C SER A 125 18.42 -18.55 -4.78
N PHE A 126 17.49 -19.47 -5.04
CA PHE A 126 16.52 -19.93 -4.05
C PHE A 126 17.18 -20.58 -2.82
N ASP A 127 18.50 -20.80 -2.87
CA ASP A 127 19.29 -21.40 -1.80
C ASP A 127 19.60 -20.40 -0.66
N HIS A 128 19.36 -19.10 -0.87
CA HIS A 128 19.54 -18.08 0.16
C HIS A 128 18.20 -17.69 0.81
N ILE A 129 18.02 -18.10 2.08
CA ILE A 129 16.81 -17.84 2.88
C ILE A 129 16.43 -16.34 2.90
N SER A 130 17.41 -15.45 3.07
CA SER A 130 17.16 -14.00 3.12
C SER A 130 16.56 -13.45 1.82
N PHE A 131 16.96 -14.00 0.68
CA PHE A 131 16.44 -13.60 -0.62
C PHE A 131 15.01 -14.12 -0.84
N MET A 132 14.73 -15.35 -0.39
CA MET A 132 13.38 -15.90 -0.41
C MET A 132 12.43 -15.09 0.48
N ASP A 133 12.87 -14.72 1.68
CA ASP A 133 12.09 -13.88 2.60
C ASP A 133 11.74 -12.51 1.98
N ASP A 134 12.69 -11.90 1.28
CA ASP A 134 12.50 -10.62 0.59
C ASP A 134 11.52 -10.73 -0.59
N ILE A 135 11.65 -11.75 -1.44
CA ILE A 135 10.72 -11.97 -2.56
C ILE A 135 9.29 -12.18 -2.06
N VAL A 136 9.13 -13.03 -1.05
CA VAL A 136 7.84 -13.33 -0.39
C VAL A 136 7.26 -12.04 0.18
N ASN A 137 8.04 -11.27 0.94
CA ASN A 137 7.59 -10.01 1.53
C ASN A 137 7.16 -8.97 0.48
N LEU A 138 7.93 -8.81 -0.60
CA LEU A 138 7.64 -7.86 -1.66
C LEU A 138 6.36 -8.24 -2.42
N ASN A 139 6.18 -9.53 -2.74
CA ASN A 139 4.99 -10.00 -3.43
C ASN A 139 3.73 -9.87 -2.57
N TYR A 140 3.82 -10.17 -1.28
CA TYR A 140 2.75 -9.89 -0.32
C TYR A 140 2.36 -8.41 -0.32
N ARG A 141 3.33 -7.49 -0.30
CA ARG A 141 3.09 -6.04 -0.35
C ARG A 141 2.45 -5.60 -1.66
N VAL A 142 2.86 -6.19 -2.79
CA VAL A 142 2.23 -5.93 -4.10
C VAL A 142 0.78 -6.39 -4.07
N ALA A 143 0.51 -7.63 -3.67
CA ALA A 143 -0.85 -8.17 -3.62
C ALA A 143 -1.78 -7.36 -2.71
N LYS A 144 -1.28 -6.94 -1.55
CA LYS A 144 -2.00 -6.03 -0.67
C LYS A 144 -2.28 -4.66 -1.28
N SER A 145 -1.32 -4.11 -2.03
CA SER A 145 -1.49 -2.85 -2.76
C SER A 145 -2.50 -2.99 -3.88
N LEU A 146 -2.53 -4.13 -4.58
CA LEU A 146 -3.52 -4.47 -5.59
C LEU A 146 -4.93 -4.58 -5.00
N TYR A 147 -5.11 -5.27 -3.87
CA TYR A 147 -6.40 -5.28 -3.16
C TYR A 147 -6.83 -3.88 -2.73
N LYS A 148 -5.89 -3.04 -2.29
CA LYS A 148 -6.19 -1.64 -1.96
C LYS A 148 -6.69 -0.87 -3.19
N ILE A 149 -6.03 -1.02 -4.35
CA ILE A 149 -6.46 -0.37 -5.59
C ILE A 149 -7.81 -0.90 -6.05
N TYR A 150 -8.04 -2.22 -5.96
CA TYR A 150 -9.33 -2.84 -6.22
C TYR A 150 -10.43 -2.19 -5.37
N LEU A 151 -10.24 -2.11 -4.04
CA LEU A 151 -11.19 -1.47 -3.14
C LEU A 151 -11.43 0.01 -3.46
N PHE A 152 -10.45 0.71 -4.05
CA PHE A 152 -10.60 2.12 -4.41
C PHE A 152 -11.26 2.36 -5.78
N THR A 153 -11.27 1.36 -6.66
CA THR A 153 -11.63 1.52 -8.07
C THR A 153 -12.75 0.59 -8.54
N GLY A 154 -12.98 -0.53 -7.86
CA GLY A 154 -13.90 -1.59 -8.28
C GLY A 154 -13.38 -2.43 -9.46
N LYS A 155 -12.16 -2.19 -9.94
CA LYS A 155 -11.60 -2.89 -11.11
C LYS A 155 -11.11 -4.29 -10.74
N GLU A 156 -11.89 -5.30 -11.08
CA GLU A 156 -11.66 -6.71 -10.71
C GLU A 156 -10.29 -7.25 -11.14
N SER A 157 -9.73 -6.74 -12.25
CA SER A 157 -8.40 -7.13 -12.74
C SER A 157 -7.27 -6.97 -11.71
N PHE A 158 -7.38 -6.00 -10.80
CA PHE A 158 -6.40 -5.86 -9.70
C PHE A 158 -6.58 -6.95 -8.64
N LYS A 159 -7.83 -7.31 -8.32
CA LYS A 159 -8.12 -8.39 -7.37
C LYS A 159 -7.68 -9.74 -7.94
N GLU A 160 -7.96 -10.02 -9.20
CA GLU A 160 -7.50 -11.23 -9.89
C GLU A 160 -5.98 -11.36 -9.88
N LEU A 161 -5.26 -10.26 -10.16
CA LEU A 161 -3.80 -10.24 -10.11
C LEU A 161 -3.27 -10.48 -8.69
N ALA A 162 -3.91 -9.89 -7.68
CA ALA A 162 -3.57 -10.13 -6.27
C ALA A 162 -3.79 -11.59 -5.87
N ASP A 163 -4.97 -12.15 -6.18
CA ASP A 163 -5.34 -13.54 -5.90
C ASP A 163 -4.37 -14.51 -6.58
N LYS A 164 -4.01 -14.25 -7.85
CA LYS A 164 -3.05 -15.07 -8.60
C LYS A 164 -1.66 -15.02 -7.99
N THR A 165 -1.22 -13.85 -7.52
CA THR A 165 0.10 -13.67 -6.90
C THR A 165 0.17 -14.41 -5.57
N ILE A 166 -0.80 -14.20 -4.67
CA ILE A 166 -0.80 -14.82 -3.32
C ILE A 166 -0.84 -16.35 -3.42
N LYS A 167 -1.66 -16.92 -4.31
CA LYS A 167 -1.77 -18.37 -4.50
C LYS A 167 -0.47 -19.05 -4.96
N ARG A 168 0.50 -18.27 -5.43
CA ARG A 168 1.78 -18.76 -5.96
C ARG A 168 2.94 -18.60 -4.97
N LEU A 169 2.71 -17.94 -3.83
CA LEU A 169 3.74 -17.79 -2.81
C LEU A 169 3.90 -19.11 -2.02
N PRO A 170 5.14 -19.47 -1.64
CA PRO A 170 5.43 -20.73 -0.98
C PRO A 170 4.71 -20.83 0.38
N SER A 171 4.11 -21.98 0.66
CA SER A 171 3.30 -22.21 1.87
C SER A 171 4.10 -22.56 3.14
N LYS A 172 5.43 -22.70 3.05
CA LYS A 172 6.27 -23.12 4.18
C LYS A 172 7.17 -21.98 4.71
N GLY A 173 7.04 -21.69 6.00
CA GLY A 173 8.22 -21.59 6.87
C GLY A 173 8.69 -20.23 7.40
N ASN A 174 8.00 -19.10 7.20
CA ASN A 174 8.40 -17.83 7.83
C ASN A 174 7.20 -16.91 8.18
N LEU A 175 7.46 -15.83 8.92
CA LEU A 175 6.46 -14.82 9.33
C LEU A 175 5.79 -14.14 8.12
N SER A 176 6.50 -13.96 7.01
CA SER A 176 5.95 -13.35 5.79
C SER A 176 4.86 -14.22 5.17
N VAL A 177 5.06 -15.54 5.13
CA VAL A 177 4.04 -16.52 4.71
C VAL A 177 2.83 -16.52 5.66
N ALA A 178 3.05 -16.36 6.96
CA ALA A 178 1.93 -16.21 7.91
C ALA A 178 1.11 -14.93 7.64
N LEU A 179 1.77 -13.82 7.28
CA LEU A 179 1.09 -12.58 6.89
C LEU A 179 0.33 -12.70 5.55
N GLU A 180 0.78 -13.56 4.64
CA GLU A 180 0.09 -13.88 3.38
C GLU A 180 -1.18 -14.69 3.62
N TYR A 181 -1.07 -15.78 4.38
CA TYR A 181 -2.24 -16.53 4.84
C TYR A 181 -3.20 -15.62 5.58
N TYR A 182 -2.68 -14.70 6.40
CA TYR A 182 -3.51 -13.71 7.07
C TYR A 182 -4.20 -12.75 6.08
N LEU A 183 -3.57 -12.36 4.97
CA LEU A 183 -4.21 -11.55 3.90
C LEU A 183 -5.31 -12.29 3.17
N TYR A 184 -5.12 -13.60 2.95
CA TYR A 184 -6.13 -14.43 2.32
C TYR A 184 -7.31 -14.74 3.26
N LEU A 185 -7.02 -15.16 4.49
CA LEU A 185 -8.03 -15.54 5.50
C LEU A 185 -8.76 -14.33 6.08
N LYS A 186 -8.05 -13.20 6.22
CA LYS A 186 -8.58 -11.95 6.76
C LYS A 186 -8.32 -10.85 5.75
N PRO A 187 -9.12 -10.73 4.69
CA PRO A 187 -8.90 -9.71 3.67
C PRO A 187 -8.97 -8.29 4.27
N PRO A 188 -8.21 -7.34 3.71
CA PRO A 188 -8.19 -5.98 4.19
C PRO A 188 -9.57 -5.34 4.03
N LEU A 189 -9.90 -4.45 4.96
CA LEU A 189 -11.13 -3.67 4.89
C LEU A 189 -10.84 -2.31 4.25
N ALA A 190 -11.80 -1.79 3.50
CA ALA A 190 -11.87 -0.39 3.17
C ALA A 190 -13.07 0.26 3.88
N VAL A 191 -12.83 1.45 4.43
CA VAL A 191 -13.89 2.34 4.89
C VAL A 191 -14.05 3.42 3.85
N HIS A 192 -15.16 3.36 3.11
CA HIS A 192 -15.52 4.32 2.08
C HIS A 192 -16.33 5.45 2.67
N TYR A 193 -15.84 6.67 2.50
CA TYR A 193 -16.43 7.90 2.99
C TYR A 193 -16.99 8.67 1.80
N ILE A 194 -18.31 8.79 1.70
CA ILE A 194 -18.96 9.53 0.62
C ILE A 194 -19.41 10.89 1.14
N GLY A 195 -18.73 11.96 0.72
CA GLY A 195 -18.99 13.34 1.16
C GLY A 195 -17.80 13.96 1.91
N ASN A 196 -18.04 15.07 2.61
CA ASN A 196 -16.97 15.81 3.27
C ASN A 196 -16.72 15.32 4.71
N PHE A 197 -15.74 14.44 4.87
CA PHE A 197 -15.40 13.79 6.15
C PHE A 197 -13.91 13.89 6.49
N PHE A 198 -13.32 15.09 6.51
CA PHE A 198 -11.86 15.24 6.73
C PHE A 198 -11.38 14.81 8.12
N LYS A 199 -12.11 15.15 9.20
CA LYS A 199 -11.69 14.77 10.57
C LYS A 199 -11.83 13.28 10.83
N GLU A 200 -12.75 12.62 10.14
CA GLU A 200 -13.05 11.18 10.27
C GLU A 200 -11.94 10.30 9.68
N THR A 201 -11.07 10.87 8.84
CA THR A 201 -9.99 10.16 8.16
C THR A 201 -9.02 9.51 9.12
N LYS A 202 -8.51 10.28 10.08
CA LYS A 202 -7.40 9.88 10.94
C LYS A 202 -7.78 8.75 11.88
N GLU A 203 -9.04 8.72 12.31
CA GLU A 203 -9.53 7.69 13.20
C GLU A 203 -9.52 6.30 12.55
N THR A 204 -9.82 6.17 11.25
CA THR A 204 -9.71 4.86 10.60
C THR A 204 -8.29 4.42 10.34
N PHE A 205 -7.37 5.34 10.05
CA PHE A 205 -5.96 4.97 10.02
C PHE A 205 -5.43 4.52 11.39
N LYS A 206 -5.97 5.03 12.49
CA LYS A 206 -5.60 4.56 13.83
C LYS A 206 -6.13 3.15 14.13
N ILE A 207 -7.17 2.70 13.42
CA ILE A 207 -7.72 1.35 13.55
C ILE A 207 -6.92 0.43 12.65
N PHE A 208 -5.92 -0.23 13.23
CA PHE A 208 -5.12 -1.23 12.52
C PHE A 208 -4.59 -0.68 11.17
N PRO A 209 -3.69 0.33 11.20
CA PRO A 209 -3.26 1.17 10.06
C PRO A 209 -2.83 0.43 8.81
N PHE A 210 -2.45 -0.83 8.97
CA PHE A 210 -1.96 -1.67 7.90
C PHE A 210 -3.04 -2.54 7.26
N TRP A 211 -4.27 -2.58 7.78
CA TRP A 211 -5.30 -3.53 7.32
C TRP A 211 -6.67 -2.89 7.05
N VAL A 212 -6.85 -1.65 7.48
CA VAL A 212 -8.04 -0.85 7.20
C VAL A 212 -7.64 0.34 6.31
N PHE A 213 -8.28 0.45 5.16
CA PHE A 213 -7.97 1.44 4.14
C PHE A 213 -9.06 2.52 4.11
N SER A 214 -8.72 3.74 4.50
CA SER A 214 -9.62 4.88 4.36
C SER A 214 -9.68 5.34 2.90
N HIS A 215 -10.88 5.39 2.33
CA HIS A 215 -11.13 5.83 0.95
C HIS A 215 -12.17 6.96 0.94
N PHE A 216 -11.85 8.11 0.34
CA PHE A 216 -12.72 9.29 0.32
C PHE A 216 -13.19 9.58 -1.08
N MET A 217 -14.51 9.71 -1.23
CA MET A 217 -15.15 10.07 -2.48
C MET A 217 -15.99 11.32 -2.28
N SER A 218 -15.88 12.24 -3.23
CA SER A 218 -16.81 13.36 -3.32
C SER A 218 -18.18 12.81 -3.72
N ILE A 219 -19.26 13.31 -3.12
CA ILE A 219 -20.62 12.97 -3.56
C ILE A 219 -20.89 13.37 -5.02
N LYS A 220 -20.06 14.26 -5.57
CA LYS A 220 -20.10 14.67 -6.99
C LYS A 220 -19.52 13.61 -7.92
N ASP A 221 -18.68 12.70 -7.42
CA ASP A 221 -18.03 11.64 -8.19
C ASP A 221 -18.97 10.42 -8.32
N LYS A 222 -20.12 10.63 -8.97
CA LYS A 222 -21.20 9.63 -9.06
C LYS A 222 -20.74 8.36 -9.75
N GLU A 223 -20.02 8.51 -10.86
CA GLU A 223 -19.53 7.39 -11.67
C GLU A 223 -18.68 6.44 -10.82
N ARG A 224 -17.74 6.96 -10.03
CA ARG A 224 -16.91 6.14 -9.15
C ARG A 224 -17.67 5.50 -8.00
N ILE A 225 -18.65 6.21 -7.43
CA ILE A 225 -19.48 5.68 -6.36
C ILE A 225 -20.30 4.50 -6.88
N GLU A 226 -20.89 4.66 -8.06
CA GLU A 226 -21.71 3.64 -8.71
C GLU A 226 -20.87 2.46 -9.22
N SER A 227 -19.64 2.71 -9.70
CA SER A 227 -18.71 1.63 -10.08
C SER A 227 -18.28 0.74 -8.93
N LEU A 228 -18.43 1.21 -7.68
CA LEU A 228 -18.22 0.43 -6.46
C LEU A 228 -19.52 -0.21 -5.93
N GLY A 229 -20.64 -0.06 -6.65
CA GLY A 229 -21.94 -0.60 -6.24
C GLY A 229 -22.65 0.21 -5.14
N TYR A 230 -22.25 1.46 -4.92
CA TYR A 230 -22.84 2.31 -3.87
C TYR A 230 -23.84 3.31 -4.44
N LYS A 231 -24.73 3.81 -3.56
CA LYS A 231 -25.59 4.95 -3.88
C LYS A 231 -24.83 6.27 -3.64
N PRO A 232 -24.98 7.30 -4.50
CA PRO A 232 -24.33 8.60 -4.36
C PRO A 232 -25.01 9.44 -3.27
N GLU A 233 -24.95 8.95 -2.04
CA GLU A 233 -25.48 9.61 -0.85
C GLU A 233 -24.42 9.73 0.23
N LYS A 234 -24.57 10.75 1.09
CA LYS A 234 -23.64 10.95 2.20
C LYS A 234 -23.70 9.78 3.17
N GLY A 235 -22.56 9.17 3.43
CA GLY A 235 -22.47 8.04 4.35
C GLY A 235 -21.13 7.34 4.36
N PHE A 236 -21.12 6.19 5.03
CA PHE A 236 -19.96 5.34 5.22
C PHE A 236 -20.30 3.91 4.80
N TYR A 237 -19.39 3.26 4.09
CA TYR A 237 -19.45 1.83 3.77
C TYR A 237 -18.21 1.14 4.31
N ILE A 238 -18.36 -0.06 4.86
CA ILE A 238 -17.25 -0.91 5.30
C ILE A 238 -17.31 -2.20 4.48
N CYS A 239 -16.28 -2.41 3.65
CA CYS A 239 -16.23 -3.51 2.70
C CYS A 239 -14.86 -4.19 2.74
N ASN A 240 -14.79 -5.48 2.42
CA ASN A 240 -13.54 -6.16 2.09
C ASN A 240 -13.51 -6.48 0.59
N THR A 241 -12.59 -7.33 0.18
CA THR A 241 -12.42 -7.75 -1.22
C THR A 241 -13.53 -8.66 -1.76
N GLN A 242 -14.48 -9.07 -0.91
CA GLN A 242 -15.53 -10.05 -1.24
C GLN A 242 -16.94 -9.45 -1.09
N MET A 243 -17.16 -8.58 -0.11
CA MET A 243 -18.48 -8.06 0.23
C MET A 243 -18.42 -6.75 1.01
N CYS A 244 -19.59 -6.11 1.11
CA CYS A 244 -19.82 -4.95 1.96
C CYS A 244 -20.66 -5.32 3.18
N PHE A 245 -20.07 -5.15 4.36
CA PHE A 245 -20.65 -5.58 5.63
C PHE A 245 -21.61 -4.56 6.23
N PHE A 246 -21.35 -3.28 5.98
CA PHE A 246 -22.00 -2.24 6.75
C PHE A 246 -22.15 -0.95 5.98
N LYS A 247 -23.32 -0.32 6.12
CA LYS A 247 -23.63 1.01 5.64
C LYS A 247 -24.22 1.83 6.79
N THR A 248 -23.72 3.04 7.00
CA THR A 248 -24.25 3.95 8.02
C THR A 248 -24.15 5.41 7.59
N LYS A 249 -25.00 6.25 8.18
CA LYS A 249 -24.86 7.71 8.14
C LYS A 249 -24.20 8.27 9.42
N LYS A 250 -24.06 7.44 10.47
CA LYS A 250 -23.52 7.81 11.78
C LYS A 250 -22.09 7.30 11.96
N LYS A 251 -21.17 8.21 12.34
CA LYS A 251 -19.73 7.98 12.51
C LYS A 251 -19.38 7.05 13.68
N GLU A 252 -20.10 7.18 14.80
CA GLU A 252 -19.76 6.56 16.09
C GLU A 252 -19.63 5.04 16.04
N LYS A 253 -20.18 4.40 15.00
CA LYS A 253 -20.18 2.95 14.84
C LYS A 253 -18.99 2.40 14.05
N ILE A 254 -18.17 3.23 13.38
CA ILE A 254 -17.16 2.72 12.43
C ILE A 254 -16.11 1.87 13.15
N LYS A 255 -15.53 2.37 14.25
CA LYS A 255 -14.49 1.64 14.99
C LYS A 255 -14.97 0.29 15.48
N ASN A 256 -16.08 0.30 16.22
CA ASN A 256 -16.65 -0.92 16.79
C ASN A 256 -17.05 -1.90 15.68
N LYS A 257 -17.61 -1.39 14.57
CA LYS A 257 -18.01 -2.26 13.47
C LYS A 257 -16.83 -2.92 12.76
N VAL A 258 -15.72 -2.20 12.60
CA VAL A 258 -14.48 -2.79 12.07
C VAL A 258 -13.99 -3.93 12.96
N PHE A 259 -14.00 -3.76 14.29
CA PHE A 259 -13.64 -4.84 15.22
C PHE A 259 -14.61 -6.01 15.16
N GLU A 260 -15.93 -5.78 15.13
CA GLU A 260 -16.94 -6.82 14.96
C GLU A 260 -16.69 -7.67 13.70
N ILE A 261 -16.36 -7.03 12.57
CA ILE A 261 -16.05 -7.74 11.32
C ILE A 261 -14.77 -8.57 11.45
N PHE A 262 -13.73 -8.04 12.10
CA PHE A 262 -12.51 -8.82 12.32
C PHE A 262 -12.70 -10.00 13.29
N GLU A 263 -13.61 -9.87 14.26
CA GLU A 263 -14.01 -10.98 15.13
C GLU A 263 -14.79 -12.05 14.34
N SER A 264 -15.70 -11.66 13.43
CA SER A 264 -16.45 -12.63 12.62
C SER A 264 -15.56 -13.44 11.68
N TYR A 265 -14.40 -12.92 11.28
CA TYR A 265 -13.41 -13.72 10.52
C TYR A 265 -12.89 -14.93 11.30
N LYS A 266 -12.95 -14.95 12.64
CA LYS A 266 -12.52 -16.11 13.46
C LYS A 266 -13.49 -17.29 13.34
N GLU A 267 -14.77 -17.03 13.08
CA GLU A 267 -15.80 -18.07 13.00
C GLU A 267 -15.81 -18.80 11.66
N ILE A 268 -15.29 -18.18 10.60
CA ILE A 268 -15.19 -18.76 9.25
C ILE A 268 -14.02 -19.76 9.13
N THR A 269 -13.07 -19.73 10.07
CA THR A 269 -11.86 -20.58 10.09
C THR A 269 -11.94 -21.78 11.05
N LYS A 270 -13.10 -22.05 11.65
CA LYS A 270 -13.39 -23.30 12.38
C LYS A 270 -14.06 -24.29 11.44
#